data_AF-A0AAD9I7J8-F1
#
_entry.id   AF-A0AAD9I7J8-F1
#
_cell.length_a   1.000
_cell.length_b   1.000
_cell.length_c   1.000
_cell.angle_alpha   90.00
_cell.angle_beta   90.00
_cell.angle_gamma   90.00
#
_symmetry.space_group_name_H-M   'P 1'
#
loop_
_entity.id
_entity.type
_entity.pdbx_description
1 polymer ?
#
loop_
_entity_poly.entity_id
_entity_poly.type
_entity_poly.pdbx_seq_one_letter_code
_entity_poly.pdbx_strand_id
1 'polypeptide(L)'
;MPTPLERALNSKNAFLAFAGLVTGAALWSIWQGDIFPSEPDPTGDSEQWTREEMRRWLAARNLHPQEKDTREQLLERIKANMRIQCD
;
A
#
# COMPACT_ATOMS: atom_id res chain seq x y z
N MET A 1 -27.25 21.33 -40.60
CA MET A 1 -25.87 20.96 -40.94
C MET A 1 -25.11 20.85 -39.62
N PRO A 2 -24.48 19.70 -39.30
CA PRO A 2 -23.73 19.60 -38.06
C PRO A 2 -22.50 20.51 -38.13
N THR A 3 -22.32 21.32 -37.09
CA THR A 3 -21.20 22.26 -36.98
C THR A 3 -19.88 21.51 -36.74
N PRO A 4 -18.72 22.12 -37.03
CA PRO A 4 -17.42 21.51 -36.73
C PRO A 4 -17.26 21.12 -35.25
N LEU A 5 -17.86 21.90 -34.34
CA LEU A 5 -17.87 21.64 -32.91
C LEU A 5 -18.67 20.37 -32.56
N GLU A 6 -19.83 20.17 -33.17
CA GLU A 6 -20.65 18.96 -32.97
C GLU A 6 -19.96 17.69 -33.51
N ARG A 7 -19.18 17.79 -34.61
CA ARG A 7 -18.35 16.68 -35.08
C ARG A 7 -17.21 16.34 -34.13
N ALA A 8 -16.60 17.34 -33.52
CA ALA A 8 -15.53 17.13 -32.54
C ALA A 8 -16.07 16.44 -31.27
N LEU A 9 -17.26 16.86 -30.82
CA LEU A 9 -17.93 16.29 -29.65
C LEU A 9 -18.50 14.88 -29.89
N ASN A 10 -18.93 14.57 -31.12
CA ASN A 10 -19.43 13.23 -31.50
C ASN A 10 -18.35 12.39 -32.22
N SER A 11 -17.10 12.52 -31.78
CA SER A 11 -15.97 11.75 -32.31
C SER A 11 -15.85 10.41 -31.60
N LYS A 12 -16.38 9.35 -32.22
CA LYS A 12 -16.23 7.97 -31.72
C LYS A 12 -14.76 7.56 -31.58
N ASN A 13 -13.90 8.04 -32.47
CA ASN A 13 -12.46 7.75 -32.43
C ASN A 13 -11.78 8.40 -31.21
N ALA A 14 -12.16 9.63 -30.87
CA ALA A 14 -11.63 10.31 -29.68
C ALA A 14 -12.08 9.59 -28.39
N PHE A 15 -13.33 9.13 -28.35
CA PHE A 15 -13.84 8.33 -27.23
C PHE A 15 -13.07 7.02 -27.07
N LEU A 16 -12.85 6.27 -28.16
CA LEU A 16 -12.10 5.01 -28.12
C LEU A 16 -10.64 5.22 -27.71
N ALA A 17 -10.00 6.28 -28.19
CA ALA A 17 -8.63 6.63 -27.80
C ALA A 17 -8.53 6.97 -26.31
N PHE A 18 -9.45 7.81 -25.81
CA PHE A 18 -9.51 8.15 -24.39
C PHE A 18 -9.79 6.93 -23.52
N ALA A 19 -10.79 6.12 -23.88
CA ALA A 19 -11.12 4.90 -23.17
C ALA A 19 -9.92 3.93 -23.12
N GLY A 20 -9.21 3.76 -24.24
CA GLY A 20 -8.00 2.96 -24.30
C GLY A 20 -6.90 3.46 -23.36
N LEU A 21 -6.67 4.77 -23.30
CA LEU A 21 -5.69 5.36 -22.37
C LEU A 21 -6.08 5.16 -20.91
N VAL A 22 -7.35 5.40 -20.56
CA VAL A 22 -7.85 5.22 -19.18
C VAL A 22 -7.78 3.75 -18.76
N THR A 23 -8.19 2.82 -19.62
CA THR A 23 -8.08 1.39 -19.35
C THR A 23 -6.62 0.95 -19.21
N GLY A 24 -5.72 1.45 -20.06
CA GLY A 24 -4.28 1.20 -19.94
C GLY A 24 -3.71 1.71 -18.61
N ALA A 25 -4.06 2.93 -18.21
CA ALA A 25 -3.64 3.50 -16.94
C ALA A 25 -4.19 2.71 -15.74
N ALA A 26 -5.46 2.30 -15.79
CA ALA A 26 -6.08 1.51 -14.73
C ALA A 26 -5.43 0.13 -14.56
N LEU A 27 -5.14 -0.55 -15.68
CA LEU A 27 -4.39 -1.81 -15.66
C LEU A 27 -2.97 -1.60 -15.11
N TRP A 28 -2.33 -0.48 -15.43
CA TRP A 28 -1.01 -0.13 -14.90
C TRP A 28 -1.04 0.14 -13.39
N SER A 29 -2.10 0.78 -12.88
CA SER A 29 -2.27 1.02 -11.43
C SER A 29 -2.40 -0.27 -10.62
N ILE A 30 -2.88 -1.36 -11.20
CA ILE A 30 -2.92 -2.68 -10.54
C ILE A 30 -1.50 -3.24 -10.39
N TRP A 31 -0.59 -2.93 -11.33
CA TRP A 31 0.75 -3.49 -11.36
C TRP A 31 1.78 -2.62 -10.60
N GLN A 32 1.51 -1.33 -10.40
CA GLN A 32 2.45 -0.37 -9.81
C GLN A 32 2.55 -0.40 -8.25
N GLY A 33 2.15 -1.50 -7.62
CA GLY A 33 2.30 -1.69 -6.16
C GLY A 33 1.47 -0.72 -5.30
N ASP A 34 1.80 -0.63 -4.02
CA ASP A 34 1.10 0.24 -3.07
C ASP A 34 1.28 1.73 -3.46
N ILE A 35 0.18 2.38 -3.86
CA ILE A 35 0.10 3.81 -4.23
C ILE A 35 0.57 4.72 -3.07
N PHE A 36 0.49 4.22 -1.84
CA PHE A 36 0.98 4.89 -0.65
C PHE A 36 2.15 4.09 -0.08
N PRO A 37 3.41 4.55 -0.21
CA PRO A 37 4.53 3.85 0.38
C PRO A 37 4.29 3.75 1.89
N SER A 38 4.29 2.53 2.40
CA SER A 38 4.21 2.31 3.84
C SER A 38 5.38 2.99 4.52
N GLU A 39 5.14 3.63 5.67
CA GLU A 39 6.21 4.20 6.49
C GLU A 39 7.28 3.13 6.74
N PRO A 40 8.58 3.48 6.63
CA PRO A 40 9.66 2.53 6.83
C PRO A 40 9.56 1.90 8.22
N ASP A 41 9.99 0.64 8.32
CA ASP A 41 10.03 -0.07 9.59
C ASP A 41 10.84 0.74 10.63
N PRO A 42 10.40 0.76 11.90
CA PRO A 42 11.15 1.40 12.97
C PRO A 42 12.54 0.75 13.09
N THR A 43 13.59 1.59 13.16
CA THR A 43 14.98 1.15 13.30
C THR A 43 15.48 1.37 14.73
N GLY A 44 16.39 0.51 15.21
CA GLY A 44 17.01 0.65 16.53
C GLY A 44 16.42 -0.27 17.59
N ASP A 45 16.40 0.18 18.85
CA ASP A 45 15.97 -0.62 19.99
C ASP A 45 14.44 -0.77 20.04
N SER A 46 13.96 -2.01 19.99
CA SER A 46 12.54 -2.36 20.07
C SER A 46 11.84 -1.86 21.33
N GLU A 47 12.56 -1.62 22.42
CA GLU A 47 11.97 -1.13 23.68
C GLU A 47 11.51 0.33 23.61
N GLN A 48 12.08 1.09 22.67
CA GLN A 48 11.75 2.51 22.48
C GLN A 48 10.64 2.72 21.45
N TRP A 49 10.19 1.66 20.77
CA TRP A 49 9.14 1.75 19.77
C TRP A 49 7.78 2.03 20.42
N THR A 50 6.96 2.81 19.72
CA THR A 50 5.56 3.00 20.04
C THR A 50 4.75 1.72 19.77
N ARG A 51 3.58 1.61 20.39
CA ARG A 51 2.69 0.45 20.19
C ARG A 51 2.29 0.28 18.73
N GLU A 52 2.08 1.40 18.03
CA GLU A 52 1.70 1.47 16.64
C GLU A 52 2.83 0.98 15.73
N GLU A 53 4.08 1.39 16.01
CA GLU A 53 5.28 0.91 15.32
C GLU A 53 5.49 -0.59 15.52
N MET A 54 5.33 -1.10 16.75
CA MET A 54 5.39 -2.54 17.03
C MET A 54 4.34 -3.32 16.23
N ARG A 55 3.10 -2.81 16.18
CA ARG A 55 2.01 -3.42 15.40
C ARG A 55 2.32 -3.40 13.91
N ARG A 56 2.87 -2.30 13.40
CA ARG A 56 3.24 -2.17 11.98
C ARG A 56 4.37 -3.13 11.60
N TRP A 57 5.43 -3.18 12.41
CA TRP A 57 6.57 -4.07 12.20
C TRP A 57 6.14 -5.55 12.17
N LEU A 58 5.24 -5.94 13.09
CA LEU A 58 4.66 -7.29 13.12
C LEU A 58 3.75 -7.54 11.91
N ALA A 59 2.91 -6.57 11.51
CA ALA A 59 2.03 -6.71 10.36
C ALA A 59 2.81 -6.84 9.04
N ALA A 60 3.88 -6.07 8.85
CA ALA A 60 4.77 -6.15 7.69
C ALA A 60 5.42 -7.53 7.52
N ARG A 61 5.56 -8.29 8.62
CA ARG A 61 6.11 -9.64 8.65
C ARG A 61 5.06 -10.75 8.75
N ASN A 62 3.78 -10.42 8.54
CA ASN A 62 2.66 -11.36 8.65
C ASN A 62 2.56 -12.05 10.03
N LEU A 63 2.94 -11.36 11.12
CA LEU A 63 2.88 -11.87 12.50
C LEU A 63 1.57 -11.53 13.23
N HIS A 64 0.56 -11.06 12.48
CA HIS A 64 -0.84 -10.82 12.86
C HIS A 64 -1.03 -10.34 14.33
N PRO A 65 -0.58 -9.12 14.66
CA PRO A 65 -0.83 -8.54 15.98
C PRO A 65 -2.34 -8.26 16.17
N GLN A 66 -2.86 -8.57 17.34
CA GLN A 66 -4.27 -8.31 17.67
C GLN A 66 -4.42 -6.86 18.17
N GLU A 67 -5.58 -6.25 17.89
CA GLU A 67 -5.87 -4.87 18.34
C GLU A 67 -5.90 -4.74 19.87
N LYS A 68 -6.14 -5.84 20.58
CA LYS A 68 -6.19 -5.93 22.04
C LYS A 68 -4.85 -6.25 22.70
N ASP A 69 -3.79 -6.51 21.92
CA ASP A 69 -2.48 -6.83 22.49
C ASP A 69 -1.88 -5.58 23.16
N THR A 70 -1.30 -5.78 24.35
CA THR A 70 -0.59 -4.72 25.08
C THR A 70 0.78 -4.49 24.47
N ARG A 71 1.42 -3.36 24.81
CA ARG A 71 2.75 -3.03 24.31
C ARG A 71 3.77 -4.11 24.68
N GLU A 72 3.67 -4.65 25.88
CA GLU A 72 4.57 -5.67 26.42
C GLU A 72 4.41 -6.99 25.66
N GLN A 73 3.18 -7.41 25.37
CA GLN A 73 2.90 -8.61 24.57
C GLN A 73 3.44 -8.49 23.14
N LEU A 74 3.29 -7.32 22.53
CA LEU A 74 3.85 -7.04 21.20
C LEU A 74 5.38 -7.06 21.24
N LEU A 75 6.00 -6.43 22.26
CA LEU A 75 7.45 -6.41 22.45
C LEU A 75 8.02 -7.82 22.64
N GLU A 76 7.39 -8.67 23.44
CA GLU A 76 7.81 -10.06 23.63
C GLU A 76 7.79 -10.83 22.31
N ARG A 77 6.73 -10.65 21.50
CA ARG A 77 6.61 -11.29 20.19
C ARG A 77 7.68 -10.77 19.22
N ILE A 78 7.99 -9.48 19.24
CA ILE A 78 9.07 -8.89 18.43
C ILE A 78 10.42 -9.49 18.84
N LYS A 79 10.74 -9.50 20.14
CA LYS A 79 11.98 -10.07 20.67
C LYS A 79 12.12 -11.56 20.34
N ALA A 80 11.03 -12.32 20.40
CA ALA A 80 11.02 -13.73 20.01
C ALA A 80 11.37 -13.92 18.52
N ASN A 81 10.82 -13.11 17.62
CA ASN A 81 11.08 -13.21 16.19
C ASN A 81 12.46 -12.66 15.79
N MET A 82 12.98 -11.63 16.46
CA MET A 82 14.33 -11.13 16.20
C MET A 82 15.41 -12.13 16.59
N ARG A 83 15.21 -12.91 17.65
CA ARG A 83 16.17 -13.95 18.07
C ARG A 83 16.30 -15.07 17.03
N ILE A 84 15.19 -15.48 16.42
CA ILE A 84 15.17 -16.56 15.42
C ILE A 84 15.92 -16.16 14.14
N GLN A 85 16.03 -14.87 13.82
CA GLN A 85 16.73 -14.40 12.62
C GLN A 85 18.26 -14.31 12.77
N CYS A 86 18.79 -14.50 13.98
CA CYS A 86 20.22 -14.44 14.26
C CYS A 86 20.90 -15.83 14.33
N ASP A 87 20.15 -16.92 14.17
CA ASP A 87 20.65 -18.30 14.00
C ASP A 87 20.64 -18.69 12.50
#